data_AF-A0A7L6CLE3-F1
#
_entry.id   AF-A0A7L6CLE3-F1
#
_cell.length_a   1.000
_cell.length_b   1.000
_cell.length_c   1.000
_cell.angle_alpha   90.00
_cell.angle_beta   90.00
_cell.angle_gamma   90.00
#
_symmetry.space_group_name_H-M   'P 1'
#
loop_
_entity.id
_entity.type
_entity.pdbx_description
1 polymer ?
#
loop_
_entity_poly.entity_id
_entity_poly.type
_entity_poly.pdbx_seq_one_letter_code
_entity_poly.pdbx_strand_id
1 'polypeptide(L)'
;MTIYSIAATSDPHKVQAAIKNHFDEPDYFEVHPGFWFVSSGLATPKELSDLIAPNREIGTFIVVPVTGYYGFHNKVMWDWFSARGI
;
A
#
# COMPACT_ATOMS: atom_id res chain seq x y z
N MET A 1 4.64 4.15 12.39
CA MET A 1 4.18 3.22 11.34
C MET A 1 5.01 3.47 10.10
N THR A 2 5.30 2.43 9.33
CA THR A 2 6.00 2.56 8.05
C THR A 2 4.96 2.63 6.95
N ILE A 3 5.14 3.53 5.99
CA ILE A 3 4.30 3.54 4.79
C ILE A 3 4.97 2.69 3.73
N TYR A 4 4.19 1.79 3.14
CA TYR A 4 4.59 0.97 2.01
C TYR A 4 3.77 1.37 0.80
N SER A 5 4.41 1.40 -0.36
CA SER A 5 3.72 1.47 -1.64
C SER A 5 3.53 0.05 -2.18
N ILE A 6 2.34 -0.21 -2.73
CA ILE A 6 1.98 -1.49 -3.33
C ILE A 6 1.56 -1.19 -4.77
N ALA A 7 2.28 -1.74 -5.75
CA ALA A 7 1.94 -1.64 -7.16
C ALA A 7 1.61 -3.03 -7.72
N ALA A 8 0.38 -3.22 -8.18
CA ALA A 8 -0.06 -4.43 -8.85
C ALA A 8 0.31 -4.41 -10.34
N THR A 9 0.73 -5.55 -10.88
CA THR A 9 1.18 -5.69 -12.28
C THR A 9 0.34 -6.68 -13.10
N SER A 10 -0.56 -7.46 -12.49
CA SER A 10 -1.46 -8.37 -13.23
C SER A 10 -2.93 -8.34 -12.82
N ASP A 11 -3.25 -8.30 -11.52
CA ASP A 11 -4.64 -8.34 -11.03
C ASP A 11 -4.89 -7.31 -9.92
N PRO A 12 -5.13 -6.03 -10.28
CA PRO A 12 -5.38 -4.96 -9.32
C PRO A 12 -6.57 -5.21 -8.38
N HIS A 13 -7.61 -5.90 -8.84
CA HIS A 13 -8.82 -6.13 -8.04
C HIS A 13 -8.57 -7.11 -6.90
N LYS A 14 -7.83 -8.20 -7.16
CA LYS A 14 -7.44 -9.13 -6.10
C LYS A 14 -6.48 -8.50 -5.10
N VAL A 15 -5.54 -7.69 -5.57
CA VAL A 15 -4.62 -6.95 -4.68
C VAL A 15 -5.39 -5.96 -3.80
N GLN A 16 -6.33 -5.20 -4.38
CA GLN A 16 -7.19 -4.30 -3.61
C GLN A 16 -8.00 -5.05 -2.55
N ALA A 17 -8.62 -6.18 -2.92
CA ALA A 17 -9.38 -7.00 -1.98
C ALA A 17 -8.50 -7.53 -0.84
N ALA A 18 -7.28 -7.99 -1.15
CA ALA A 18 -6.32 -8.43 -0.15
C ALA A 18 -5.91 -7.31 0.81
N ILE A 19 -5.66 -6.09 0.30
CA ILE A 19 -5.38 -4.92 1.16
C ILE A 19 -6.57 -4.65 2.08
N LYS A 20 -7.79 -4.57 1.54
CA LYS A 20 -9.01 -4.28 2.33
C LYS A 20 -9.37 -5.35 3.35
N ASN A 21 -8.93 -6.59 3.16
CA ASN A 21 -9.13 -7.67 4.13
C ASN A 21 -8.20 -7.55 5.36
N HIS A 22 -7.10 -6.81 5.25
CA HIS A 22 -6.08 -6.71 6.30
C HIS A 22 -5.94 -5.29 6.88
N PHE A 23 -6.43 -4.27 6.17
CA PHE A 23 -6.32 -2.87 6.56
C PHE A 23 -7.67 -2.17 6.42
N ASP A 24 -8.09 -1.52 7.49
CA ASP A 24 -9.28 -0.66 7.50
C ASP A 24 -8.93 0.75 7.03
N GLU A 25 -9.94 1.56 6.68
CA GLU A 25 -9.72 2.99 6.54
C GLU A 25 -9.45 3.61 7.92
N PRO A 26 -8.45 4.52 8.06
CA PRO A 26 -7.72 5.17 6.98
C PRO A 26 -6.39 4.49 6.60
N ASP A 27 -6.03 3.31 7.11
CA ASP A 27 -4.69 2.71 7.05
C ASP A 27 -4.18 2.37 5.66
N TYR A 28 -5.03 2.38 4.64
CA TYR A 28 -4.63 2.34 3.24
C TYR A 28 -5.17 3.54 2.45
N PHE A 29 -4.52 3.86 1.34
CA PHE A 29 -4.94 4.88 0.40
C PHE A 29 -4.78 4.37 -1.03
N GLU A 30 -5.84 4.40 -1.82
CA GLU A 30 -5.78 4.08 -3.24
C GLU A 30 -5.44 5.33 -4.05
N VAL A 31 -4.31 5.28 -4.75
CA VAL A 31 -3.88 6.37 -5.63
C VAL A 31 -4.60 6.27 -6.97
N HIS A 32 -4.60 5.06 -7.53
CA HIS A 32 -5.35 4.67 -8.72
C HIS A 32 -5.52 3.14 -8.74
N PRO A 33 -6.37 2.58 -9.62
CA PRO A 33 -6.48 1.13 -9.76
C PRO A 33 -5.12 0.52 -10.06
N GLY A 34 -4.60 -0.29 -9.14
CA GLY A 34 -3.27 -0.91 -9.26
C GLY A 34 -2.18 -0.27 -8.41
N PHE A 35 -2.43 0.85 -7.71
CA PHE A 35 -1.43 1.47 -6.86
C PHE A 35 -2.01 2.01 -5.55
N TRP A 36 -1.43 1.54 -4.44
CA TRP A 36 -1.87 1.87 -3.09
C TRP A 36 -0.69 2.27 -2.21
N PHE A 37 -0.99 3.07 -1.19
CA PHE A 37 -0.17 3.20 0.00
C PHE A 37 -0.83 2.50 1.17
N VAL A 38 -0.02 1.86 2.01
CA VAL A 38 -0.47 1.19 3.23
C VAL A 38 0.42 1.63 4.38
N SER A 39 -0.20 2.15 5.44
CA SER A 39 0.44 2.43 6.72
C SER A 39 0.38 1.17 7.57
N SER A 40 1.53 0.59 7.87
CA SER A 40 1.60 -0.65 8.63
C SER A 40 2.57 -0.55 9.81
N GLY A 41 2.29 -1.33 10.85
CA GLY A 41 3.22 -1.57 11.95
C GLY A 41 4.29 -2.62 11.64
N LEU A 42 4.20 -3.29 10.49
CA LEU A 42 5.19 -4.27 10.05
C LEU A 42 6.54 -3.61 9.79
N ALA A 43 7.61 -4.37 9.99
CA ALA A 43 8.98 -3.85 9.90
C ALA A 43 9.49 -3.89 8.47
N THR A 44 9.06 -4.87 7.67
CA THR A 44 9.61 -5.09 6.32
C THR A 44 8.56 -5.20 5.21
N PRO A 45 8.91 -4.85 3.96
CA PRO A 45 8.04 -5.10 2.80
C PRO A 45 7.70 -6.58 2.61
N LYS A 46 8.62 -7.47 3.02
CA LYS A 46 8.43 -8.92 2.95
C LYS A 46 7.28 -9.37 3.85
N GLU A 47 7.26 -8.93 5.11
CA GLU A 47 6.18 -9.24 6.05
C GLU A 47 4.83 -8.75 5.52
N LEU A 48 4.78 -7.55 4.93
CA LEU A 48 3.55 -7.02 4.34
C LEU A 48 3.10 -7.84 3.12
N SER A 49 4.04 -8.25 2.26
CA SER A 49 3.76 -9.11 1.11
C SER A 49 3.25 -10.49 1.54
N ASP A 50 3.88 -11.10 2.55
CA ASP A 50 3.47 -12.38 3.10
C ASP A 50 2.08 -12.29 3.76
N LEU A 51 1.75 -11.14 4.38
CA LEU A 51 0.44 -10.90 5.00
C LEU A 51 -0.68 -10.86 3.96
N ILE A 52 -0.53 -10.06 2.89
CA ILE A 52 -1.60 -9.86 1.90
C ILE A 52 -1.66 -11.00 0.87
N ALA A 53 -0.57 -11.74 0.66
CA ALA A 53 -0.47 -12.79 -0.34
C ALA A 53 0.27 -14.04 0.17
N PRO A 54 -0.17 -14.68 1.27
CA PRO A 54 0.57 -15.80 1.88
C PRO A 54 0.78 -16.96 0.90
N ASN A 55 -0.19 -17.20 0.01
CA ASN A 55 -0.15 -18.25 -1.00
C ASN A 55 0.21 -17.75 -2.42
N ARG A 56 0.49 -16.44 -2.59
CA ARG A 56 0.80 -15.80 -3.88
C ARG A 56 -0.30 -15.92 -4.95
N GLU A 57 -1.57 -16.01 -4.54
CA GLU A 57 -2.72 -16.24 -5.42
C GLU A 57 -3.45 -14.96 -5.90
N ILE A 58 -3.01 -13.79 -5.44
CA ILE A 58 -3.66 -12.50 -5.71
C ILE A 58 -3.14 -11.78 -6.97
N GLY A 59 -2.30 -12.45 -7.76
CA GLY A 59 -1.61 -11.86 -8.91
C GLY A 59 -0.19 -11.40 -8.57
N THR A 60 0.41 -10.63 -9.47
CA THR A 60 1.76 -10.09 -9.32
C THR A 60 1.69 -8.65 -8.81
N PHE A 61 2.54 -8.32 -7.85
CA PHE A 61 2.65 -6.99 -7.27
C PHE A 61 4.05 -6.81 -6.68
N ILE A 62 4.40 -5.57 -6.37
CA ILE A 62 5.60 -5.21 -5.63
C ILE A 62 5.23 -4.40 -4.39
N VAL A 63 6.01 -4.56 -3.32
CA VAL A 63 5.89 -3.79 -2.09
C VAL A 63 7.21 -3.08 -1.84
N VAL A 64 7.17 -1.75 -1.68
CA VAL A 64 8.37 -0.93 -1.48
C VAL A 64 8.14 -0.01 -0.27
N PRO A 65 9.10 0.10 0.67
CA PRO A 65 8.97 1.04 1.77
C PRO A 65 9.14 2.46 1.23
N VAL A 66 8.25 3.37 1.62
CA VAL A 66 8.33 4.79 1.29
C VAL A 66 9.24 5.46 2.30
N THR A 67 10.51 5.65 1.93
CA THR A 67 11.52 6.33 2.77
C THR A 67 11.65 7.83 2.46
N GLY A 68 11.03 8.28 1.37
CA GLY A 68 10.94 9.67 0.97
C GLY A 68 9.92 9.82 -0.15
N TYR A 69 9.31 10.99 -0.24
CA TYR A 69 8.30 11.31 -1.25
C TYR A 69 8.43 12.78 -1.66
N TYR A 70 8.22 13.06 -2.95
CA TYR A 70 8.23 14.41 -3.52
C TYR A 70 7.55 14.38 -4.90
N GLY A 71 7.01 15.51 -5.35
CA GLY A 71 6.47 15.67 -6.70
C GLY A 71 5.15 16.42 -6.75
N PHE A 72 4.44 16.29 -7.87
CA PHE A 72 3.13 16.89 -8.09
C PHE A 72 2.06 15.80 -8.11
N HIS A 73 1.10 15.90 -7.19
CA HIS A 73 -0.05 14.99 -7.10
C HIS A 73 -1.22 15.69 -6.38
N ASN A 74 -2.37 15.02 -6.29
CA ASN A 74 -3.56 15.55 -5.62
C ASN A 74 -3.31 15.85 -4.13
N LYS A 75 -3.99 16.87 -3.60
CA LYS A 75 -3.85 17.32 -2.20
C LYS A 75 -4.25 16.24 -1.18
N VAL A 76 -5.28 15.45 -1.48
CA VAL A 76 -5.82 14.43 -0.57
C VAL A 76 -4.77 13.38 -0.21
N MET A 77 -3.97 12.95 -1.19
CA MET A 77 -2.85 12.03 -0.98
C MET A 77 -1.79 12.64 -0.05
N TRP A 78 -1.45 13.92 -0.25
CA TRP A 78 -0.49 14.61 0.61
C TRP A 78 -1.01 14.78 2.04
N ASP A 79 -2.29 15.14 2.19
CA ASP A 79 -2.93 15.21 3.50
C ASP A 79 -2.90 13.84 4.21
N TRP A 80 -3.08 12.74 3.47
CA TRP A 80 -3.01 11.38 4.00
C TRP A 80 -1.59 11.00 4.46
N PHE A 81 -0.55 11.43 3.73
CA PHE A 81 0.86 11.28 4.14
C PHE A 81 1.17 12.08 5.40
N SER A 82 0.82 13.37 5.41
CA SER A 82 1.07 14.26 6.55
C SER A 82 0.40 13.76 7.83
N ALA A 83 -0.80 13.18 7.74
CA ALA A 83 -1.50 12.56 8.87
C ALA A 83 -0.75 11.35 9.48
N ARG A 84 0.22 10.77 8.75
CA ARG A 84 1.04 9.61 9.17
C ARG A 84 2.45 9.99 9.60
N GLY A 85 2.73 11.29 9.68
CA GLY A 85 4.00 11.81 10.20
C GLY A 85 5.17 11.66 9.25
N ILE A 86 4.90 11.47 7.96
CA ILE A 86 5.89 11.69 6.90
C ILE A 86 5.46 12.83 6.02
#